data_AF-A0AAD8VH13-F1
#
_entry.id   AF-A0AAD8VH13-F1
#
_cell.length_a   1.000
_cell.length_b   1.000
_cell.length_c   1.000
_cell.angle_alpha   90.00
_cell.angle_beta   90.00
_cell.angle_gamma   90.00
#
_symmetry.space_group_name_H-M   'P 1'
#
loop_
_entity.id
_entity.type
_entity.pdbx_description
1 polymer ?
#
loop_
_entity_poly.entity_id
_entity_poly.type
_entity_poly.pdbx_seq_one_letter_code
_entity_poly.pdbx_strand_id
1 'polypeptide(L)'
;MKDRIAQMEKDLRSTYALAAIINKKSETAANVERYALTELHKATESLNFIALNRAEESKRVHERVNALIELSSAKEIFWREHSKASAVAQFQDRVQQVHHFFDKCYKAMRVVWKTMFPLNAVPPTLLALMSEFGNAKKIRDLVHAQVFAGARFTLALVLARYPSAGFKKKGTPQG
;
A
#
# COMPACT_ATOMS: atom_id res chain seq x y z
N MET A 1 -5.57 12.20 3.51
CA MET A 1 -4.75 10.98 3.78
C MET A 1 -3.84 11.18 5.00
N LYS A 2 -3.17 12.34 5.15
CA LYS A 2 -2.52 12.74 6.42
C LYS A 2 -3.47 12.70 7.61
N ASP A 3 -4.72 13.13 7.42
CA ASP A 3 -5.73 13.12 8.50
C ASP A 3 -6.10 11.71 8.96
N ARG A 4 -6.03 10.71 8.07
CA ARG A 4 -6.31 9.30 8.41
C ARG A 4 -5.16 8.67 9.19
N ILE A 5 -3.92 9.07 8.92
CA ILE A 5 -2.74 8.59 9.65
C ILE A 5 -2.70 9.23 11.05
N ALA A 6 -2.97 10.54 11.14
CA ALA A 6 -3.07 11.24 12.42
C ALA A 6 -4.22 10.68 13.29
N GLN A 7 -5.33 10.30 12.65
CA GLN A 7 -6.45 9.64 13.33
C GLN A 7 -6.04 8.25 13.86
N MET A 8 -5.34 7.44 13.06
CA MET A 8 -4.84 6.14 13.50
C MET A 8 -3.85 6.23 14.67
N GLU A 9 -2.94 7.21 14.67
CA GLU A 9 -2.01 7.41 15.79
C GLU A 9 -2.72 7.85 17.08
N LYS A 10 -3.77 8.68 16.95
CA LYS A 10 -4.64 9.08 18.06
C LYS A 10 -5.38 7.87 18.63
N ASP A 11 -5.91 7.01 17.77
CA ASP A 11 -6.63 5.80 18.16
C ASP A 11 -5.69 4.77 18.80
N LEU A 12 -4.44 4.68 18.34
CA LEU A 12 -3.40 3.82 18.93
C LEU A 12 -3.00 4.28 20.34
N ARG A 13 -2.84 5.60 20.54
CA ARG A 13 -2.54 6.16 21.87
C ARG A 13 -3.72 6.01 22.83
N SER A 14 -4.94 6.16 22.32
CA SER A 14 -6.16 5.92 23.09
C SER A 14 -6.27 4.47 23.56
N THR A 15 -5.96 3.50 22.69
CA THR A 15 -5.96 2.07 23.04
C THR A 15 -4.87 1.71 24.05
N TYR A 16 -3.67 2.31 23.96
CA TYR A 16 -2.63 2.17 24.99
C TYR A 16 -3.05 2.75 26.35
N ALA A 17 -3.70 3.92 26.35
CA ALA A 17 -4.21 4.53 27.58
C ALA A 17 -5.33 3.69 28.23
N LEU A 18 -6.21 3.10 27.41
CA LEU A 18 -7.22 2.15 27.87
C LEU A 18 -6.58 0.88 28.46
N ALA A 19 -5.53 0.34 27.83
CA ALA A 19 -4.77 -0.79 28.38
C ALA A 19 -4.13 -0.50 29.74
N ALA A 20 -3.65 0.73 29.97
CA ALA A 20 -3.12 1.14 31.28
C ALA A 20 -4.22 1.27 32.35
N ILE A 21 -5.44 1.66 31.97
CA ILE A 21 -6.60 1.73 32.86
C ILE A 21 -7.14 0.33 33.21
N ILE A 22 -7.12 -0.60 32.24
CA ILE A 22 -7.51 -2.02 32.40
C ILE A 22 -6.69 -2.70 33.52
N ASN A 23 -5.43 -2.31 33.68
CA ASN A 23 -4.56 -2.87 34.71
C ASN A 23 -4.94 -2.43 36.15
N LYS A 24 -5.89 -1.49 36.32
CA LYS A 24 -6.21 -0.87 37.62
C LYS A 24 -7.53 -1.32 38.26
N LYS A 25 -8.46 -1.98 37.55
CA LYS A 25 -9.79 -2.38 38.11
C LYS A 25 -10.38 -3.64 37.46
N SER A 26 -10.40 -4.75 38.19
CA SER A 26 -10.69 -6.11 37.70
C SER A 26 -12.15 -6.42 37.30
N GLU A 27 -13.15 -5.68 37.77
CA GLU A 27 -14.57 -5.91 37.39
C GLU A 27 -15.01 -5.04 36.20
N THR A 28 -14.40 -3.86 36.06
CA THR A 28 -14.51 -3.00 34.87
C THR A 28 -13.68 -3.57 33.70
N ALA A 29 -12.63 -4.36 34.00
CA ALA A 29 -11.79 -5.02 33.01
C ALA A 29 -12.57 -5.98 32.11
N ALA A 30 -13.54 -6.75 32.62
CA ALA A 30 -14.30 -7.70 31.79
C ALA A 30 -15.23 -7.02 30.77
N ASN A 31 -15.87 -5.91 31.14
CA ASN A 31 -16.71 -5.13 30.23
C ASN A 31 -15.87 -4.35 29.20
N VAL A 32 -14.73 -3.81 29.62
CA VAL A 32 -13.78 -3.13 28.73
C VAL A 32 -13.11 -4.14 27.78
N GLU A 33 -12.78 -5.34 28.22
CA GLU A 33 -12.23 -6.42 27.40
C GLU A 33 -13.23 -6.88 26.33
N ARG A 34 -14.51 -7.08 26.68
CA ARG A 34 -15.58 -7.38 25.71
C ARG A 34 -15.75 -6.27 24.68
N TYR A 35 -15.71 -5.02 25.13
CA TYR A 35 -15.78 -3.86 24.24
C TYR A 35 -14.57 -3.81 23.29
N ALA A 36 -13.35 -3.98 23.82
CA ALA A 36 -12.13 -4.00 23.04
C ALA A 36 -12.12 -5.13 22.00
N LEU A 37 -12.57 -6.33 22.36
CA LEU A 37 -12.70 -7.46 21.43
C LEU A 37 -13.75 -7.20 20.35
N THR A 38 -14.84 -6.49 20.68
CA THR A 38 -15.88 -6.11 19.73
C THR A 38 -15.36 -5.10 18.70
N GLU A 39 -14.66 -4.05 19.16
CA GLU A 39 -14.06 -3.07 18.26
C GLU A 39 -12.93 -3.68 17.43
N LEU A 40 -12.15 -4.58 18.01
CA LEU A 40 -11.15 -5.36 17.29
C LEU A 40 -11.79 -6.23 16.19
N HIS A 41 -12.92 -6.87 16.49
CA HIS A 41 -13.65 -7.66 15.51
C HIS A 41 -14.14 -6.80 14.34
N LYS A 42 -14.79 -5.67 14.63
CA LYS A 42 -15.22 -4.70 13.60
C LYS A 42 -14.05 -4.20 12.75
N ALA A 43 -12.92 -3.88 13.38
CA ALA A 43 -11.71 -3.46 12.66
C ALA A 43 -11.17 -4.58 11.77
N THR A 44 -11.16 -5.82 12.27
CA THR A 44 -10.75 -7.02 11.53
C THR A 44 -11.66 -7.28 10.33
N GLU A 45 -12.97 -7.12 10.49
CA GLU A 45 -13.97 -7.23 9.41
C GLU A 45 -13.76 -6.15 8.34
N SER A 46 -13.42 -4.92 8.73
CA SER A 46 -13.12 -3.85 7.75
C SER A 46 -11.92 -4.17 6.84
N LEU A 47 -11.05 -5.10 7.28
CA LEU A 47 -9.87 -5.56 6.54
C LEU A 47 -10.11 -6.85 5.73
N ASN A 48 -11.35 -7.36 5.65
CA ASN A 48 -11.64 -8.63 4.98
C ASN A 48 -11.22 -8.66 3.50
N PHE A 49 -11.18 -7.51 2.82
CA PHE A 49 -10.81 -7.42 1.41
C PHE A 49 -9.35 -7.81 1.14
N ILE A 50 -8.51 -7.92 2.18
CA ILE A 50 -7.10 -8.30 2.11
C ILE A 50 -6.92 -9.80 2.36
N ALA A 51 -7.91 -10.46 2.97
CA ALA A 51 -7.95 -11.91 3.19
C ALA A 51 -8.27 -12.69 1.90
N LEU A 52 -7.45 -12.48 0.86
CA LEU A 52 -7.57 -13.11 -0.45
C LEU A 52 -7.49 -14.65 -0.38
N ASN A 53 -6.84 -15.20 0.65
CA ASN A 53 -6.78 -16.64 0.93
C ASN A 53 -7.02 -16.95 2.42
N ARG A 54 -8.28 -17.24 2.76
CA ARG A 54 -8.70 -17.56 4.15
C ARG A 54 -8.04 -18.81 4.72
N ALA A 55 -7.67 -19.78 3.88
CA ALA A 55 -7.04 -21.02 4.35
C ALA A 55 -5.60 -20.75 4.80
N GLU A 56 -4.86 -19.97 4.02
CA GLU A 56 -3.51 -19.54 4.40
C GLU A 56 -3.49 -18.58 5.59
N GLU A 57 -4.47 -17.66 5.65
CA GLU A 57 -4.67 -16.79 6.82
C GLU A 57 -4.91 -17.63 8.09
N SER A 58 -5.83 -18.59 8.03
CA SER A 58 -6.14 -19.47 9.17
C SER A 58 -4.91 -20.25 9.63
N LYS A 59 -4.07 -20.70 8.69
CA LYS A 59 -2.80 -21.38 9.01
C LYS A 59 -1.82 -20.45 9.75
N ARG A 60 -1.57 -19.25 9.21
CA ARG A 60 -0.65 -18.27 9.84
C ARG A 60 -1.14 -17.83 11.23
N VAL A 61 -2.44 -17.59 11.35
CA VAL A 61 -3.07 -17.23 12.63
C VAL A 61 -2.92 -18.38 13.62
N HIS A 62 -3.19 -19.61 13.21
CA HIS A 62 -3.07 -20.78 14.08
C HIS A 62 -1.62 -20.99 14.58
N GLU A 63 -0.63 -20.90 13.68
CA GLU A 63 0.79 -20.96 14.05
C GLU A 63 1.19 -19.87 15.06
N ARG A 64 0.70 -18.65 14.84
CA ARG A 64 0.97 -17.49 15.71
C ARG A 64 0.28 -17.58 17.06
N VAL A 65 -0.94 -18.10 17.11
CA VAL A 65 -1.68 -18.37 18.36
C VAL A 65 -0.98 -19.45 19.17
N ASN A 66 -0.52 -20.53 18.53
CA ASN A 66 0.22 -21.60 19.20
C ASN A 66 1.52 -21.05 19.82
N ALA A 67 2.28 -20.24 19.08
CA ALA A 67 3.48 -19.59 19.61
C ALA A 67 3.18 -18.66 20.81
N LEU A 68 2.07 -17.91 20.76
CA LEU A 68 1.64 -17.04 21.88
C LEU A 68 1.24 -17.84 23.11
N ILE A 69 0.57 -18.99 22.93
CA ILE A 69 0.20 -19.90 24.02
C ILE A 69 1.46 -20.49 24.67
N GLU A 70 2.43 -20.94 23.86
CA GLU A 70 3.71 -21.50 24.33
C GLU A 70 4.56 -20.50 25.10
N LEU A 71 4.56 -19.23 24.68
CA LEU A 71 5.32 -18.15 25.33
C LEU A 71 4.60 -17.55 26.56
N SER A 72 3.30 -17.83 26.73
CA SER A 72 2.50 -17.25 27.81
C SER A 72 2.85 -17.84 29.18
N SER A 73 3.12 -16.96 30.16
CA SER A 73 3.31 -17.38 31.55
C SER A 73 1.98 -17.79 32.20
N ALA A 74 2.04 -18.59 33.27
CA ALA A 74 0.83 -19.06 33.98
C ALA A 74 -0.11 -17.95 34.49
N LYS A 75 0.36 -16.69 34.55
CA LYS A 75 -0.43 -15.52 34.97
C LYS A 75 -1.20 -14.84 33.83
N GLU A 76 -0.91 -15.16 32.56
CA GLU A 76 -1.53 -14.51 31.40
C GLU A 76 -2.69 -15.33 30.83
N ILE A 77 -3.80 -15.36 31.57
CA ILE A 77 -5.01 -16.13 31.24
C ILE A 77 -5.60 -15.74 29.87
N PHE A 78 -5.41 -14.47 29.46
CA PHE A 78 -5.90 -13.94 28.19
C PHE A 78 -5.35 -14.69 26.96
N TRP A 79 -4.06 -15.02 26.95
CA TRP A 79 -3.41 -15.69 25.81
C TRP A 79 -3.70 -17.19 25.75
N ARG A 80 -4.04 -17.81 26.89
CA ARG A 80 -4.48 -19.22 26.93
C ARG A 80 -5.87 -19.42 26.35
N GLU A 81 -6.71 -18.39 26.35
CA GLU A 81 -8.02 -18.46 25.71
C GLU A 81 -7.85 -18.31 24.19
N HIS A 82 -7.87 -19.45 23.50
CA HIS A 82 -7.62 -19.53 22.06
C HIS A 82 -8.52 -18.60 21.22
N SER A 83 -9.77 -18.37 21.64
CA SER A 83 -10.69 -17.44 20.97
C SER A 83 -10.17 -15.99 20.97
N LYS A 84 -9.65 -15.53 22.11
CA LYS A 84 -9.14 -14.16 22.30
C LYS A 84 -7.78 -13.97 21.63
N ALA A 85 -6.87 -14.94 21.82
CA ALA A 85 -5.59 -14.95 21.14
C ALA A 85 -5.76 -14.96 19.61
N SER A 86 -6.71 -15.75 19.10
CA SER A 86 -7.04 -15.80 17.66
C SER A 86 -7.55 -14.47 17.13
N ALA A 87 -8.46 -13.79 17.84
CA ALA A 87 -8.98 -12.48 17.41
C ALA A 87 -7.84 -11.44 17.26
N VAL A 88 -6.92 -11.41 18.22
CA VAL A 88 -5.75 -10.51 18.18
C VAL A 88 -4.77 -10.91 17.07
N ALA A 89 -4.47 -12.21 16.93
CA ALA A 89 -3.59 -12.71 15.90
C ALA A 89 -4.14 -12.46 14.48
N GLN A 90 -5.45 -12.63 14.27
CA GLN A 90 -6.14 -12.31 13.01
C GLN A 90 -6.02 -10.84 12.66
N PHE A 91 -6.33 -9.95 13.61
CA PHE A 91 -6.19 -8.52 13.38
C PHE A 91 -4.76 -8.14 13.01
N GLN A 92 -3.78 -8.66 13.75
CA GLN A 92 -2.37 -8.37 13.50
C GLN A 92 -1.89 -8.91 12.14
N ASP A 93 -2.29 -10.13 11.77
CA ASP A 93 -1.97 -10.70 10.46
C ASP A 93 -2.56 -9.84 9.33
N ARG A 94 -3.84 -9.45 9.44
CA ARG A 94 -4.49 -8.59 8.44
C ARG A 94 -3.82 -7.22 8.32
N VAL A 95 -3.48 -6.57 9.44
CA VAL A 95 -2.73 -5.30 9.42
C VAL A 95 -1.37 -5.46 8.75
N GLN A 96 -0.65 -6.54 9.05
CA GLN A 96 0.63 -6.83 8.40
C GLN A 96 0.47 -7.06 6.89
N GLN A 97 -0.59 -7.76 6.47
CA GLN A 97 -0.91 -7.93 5.06
C GLN A 97 -1.25 -6.61 4.36
N VAL A 98 -1.94 -5.68 5.03
CA VAL A 98 -2.18 -4.31 4.51
C VAL A 98 -0.86 -3.63 4.16
N HIS A 99 0.10 -3.65 5.09
CA HIS A 99 1.40 -3.05 4.88
C HIS A 99 2.15 -3.71 3.72
N HIS A 100 2.15 -5.04 3.66
CA HIS A 100 2.77 -5.78 2.57
C HIS A 100 2.15 -5.48 1.21
N PHE A 101 0.82 -5.36 1.16
CA PHE A 101 0.09 -5.00 -0.04
C PHE A 101 0.50 -3.59 -0.53
N PHE A 102 0.49 -2.60 0.34
CA PHE A 102 0.89 -1.24 -0.02
C PHE A 102 2.37 -1.15 -0.43
N ASP A 103 3.26 -1.92 0.20
CA ASP A 103 4.67 -1.99 -0.20
C ASP A 103 4.84 -2.63 -1.60
N LYS A 104 4.10 -3.71 -1.90
CA LYS A 104 4.08 -4.28 -3.24
C LYS A 104 3.57 -3.29 -4.29
N CYS A 105 2.47 -2.59 -4.00
CA CYS A 105 1.94 -1.55 -4.89
C CYS A 105 2.97 -0.45 -5.13
N TYR A 106 3.64 0.03 -4.07
CA TYR A 106 4.67 1.04 -4.17
C TYR A 106 5.86 0.57 -5.03
N LYS A 107 6.34 -0.66 -4.81
CA LYS A 107 7.41 -1.26 -5.62
C LYS A 107 7.04 -1.36 -7.09
N ALA A 108 5.83 -1.85 -7.39
CA ALA A 108 5.34 -1.97 -8.77
C ALA A 108 5.24 -0.60 -9.46
N MET A 109 4.59 0.37 -8.81
CA MET A 109 4.45 1.72 -9.36
C MET A 109 5.80 2.44 -9.51
N ARG A 110 6.76 2.17 -8.61
CA ARG A 110 8.13 2.70 -8.70
C ARG A 110 8.84 2.21 -9.95
N VAL A 111 8.67 0.94 -10.32
CA VAL A 111 9.23 0.39 -11.57
C VAL A 111 8.65 1.14 -12.76
N VAL A 112 7.32 1.28 -12.83
CA VAL A 112 6.64 2.01 -13.91
C VAL A 112 7.14 3.46 -13.98
N TRP A 113 7.29 4.14 -12.84
CA TRP A 113 7.78 5.51 -12.78
C TRP A 113 9.19 5.65 -13.34
N LYS A 114 10.12 4.77 -12.95
CA LYS A 114 11.50 4.79 -13.45
C LYS A 114 11.55 4.56 -14.96
N THR A 115 10.68 3.72 -15.49
CA THR A 115 10.60 3.47 -16.94
C THR A 115 10.04 4.67 -17.69
N MET A 116 8.98 5.30 -17.18
CA MET A 116 8.33 6.43 -17.82
C MET A 116 9.12 7.74 -17.68
N PHE A 117 9.76 7.96 -16.54
CA PHE A 117 10.47 9.18 -16.20
C PHE A 117 11.87 8.88 -15.65
N PRO A 118 12.79 8.37 -16.50
CA PRO A 118 14.11 7.91 -16.05
C PRO A 118 14.98 9.02 -15.44
N LEU A 119 14.73 10.28 -15.83
CA LEU A 119 15.46 11.45 -15.34
C LEU A 119 14.86 12.08 -14.06
N ASN A 120 13.65 11.66 -13.66
CA ASN A 120 12.98 12.23 -12.49
C ASN A 120 13.27 11.41 -11.23
N ALA A 121 13.46 12.09 -10.11
CA ALA A 121 13.51 11.43 -8.81
C ALA A 121 12.22 10.64 -8.55
N VAL A 122 12.34 9.46 -7.94
CA VAL A 122 11.19 8.64 -7.54
C VAL A 122 10.59 9.25 -6.27
N PRO A 123 9.29 9.59 -6.25
CA PRO A 123 8.61 10.00 -5.04
C PRO A 123 8.77 8.97 -3.89
N PRO A 124 9.09 9.40 -2.66
CA PRO A 124 9.42 8.48 -1.56
C PRO A 124 8.20 7.77 -0.96
N THR A 125 6.99 8.28 -1.18
CA THR A 125 5.75 7.72 -0.63
C THR A 125 4.80 7.27 -1.74
N LEU A 126 4.01 6.22 -1.45
CA LEU A 126 2.97 5.74 -2.37
C LEU A 126 1.97 6.84 -2.73
N LEU A 127 1.57 7.67 -1.77
CA LEU A 127 0.64 8.77 -2.01
C LEU A 127 1.20 9.79 -3.00
N ALA A 128 2.46 10.20 -2.84
CA ALA A 128 3.09 11.13 -3.76
C ALA A 128 3.19 10.51 -5.16
N LEU A 129 3.52 9.22 -5.24
CA LEU A 129 3.57 8.49 -6.50
C LEU A 129 2.19 8.43 -7.19
N MET A 130 1.13 8.12 -6.44
CA MET A 130 -0.24 8.13 -6.95
C MET A 130 -0.67 9.52 -7.43
N SER A 131 -0.29 10.58 -6.72
CA SER A 131 -0.58 11.96 -7.13
C SER A 131 0.10 12.31 -8.46
N GLU A 132 1.32 11.84 -8.67
CA GLU A 132 2.05 12.05 -9.92
C GLU A 132 1.43 11.29 -11.09
N PHE A 133 1.02 10.04 -10.87
CA PHE A 133 0.29 9.27 -11.90
C PHE A 133 -1.11 9.84 -12.18
N GLY A 134 -1.76 10.45 -11.18
CA GLY A 134 -3.03 11.15 -11.34
C GLY A 134 -2.93 12.43 -12.17
N ASN A 135 -1.72 12.93 -12.44
CA ASN A 135 -1.51 14.10 -13.27
C ASN A 135 -1.62 13.76 -14.76
N ALA A 136 -2.85 13.78 -15.28
CA ALA A 136 -3.18 13.48 -16.67
C ALA A 136 -2.43 14.37 -17.69
N LYS A 137 -2.04 15.60 -17.31
CA LYS A 137 -1.25 16.47 -18.19
C LYS A 137 0.16 15.90 -18.38
N LYS A 138 0.84 15.57 -17.27
CA LYS A 138 2.21 15.04 -17.28
C LYS A 138 2.33 13.72 -18.06
N ILE A 139 1.34 12.83 -17.91
CA ILE A 139 1.29 11.58 -18.68
C ILE A 139 1.08 11.84 -20.17
N ARG A 140 0.17 12.75 -20.54
CA ARG A 140 -0.08 13.11 -21.94
C ARG A 140 1.14 13.75 -22.60
N ASP A 141 1.82 14.65 -21.90
CA ASP A 141 3.03 15.29 -22.39
C ASP A 141 4.14 14.26 -22.66
N LEU A 142 4.28 13.25 -21.79
CA LEU A 142 5.21 12.14 -22.00
C LEU A 142 4.85 11.32 -23.25
N VAL A 143 3.58 10.94 -23.41
CA VAL A 143 3.12 10.17 -24.58
C VAL A 143 3.36 10.95 -25.88
N HIS A 144 3.04 12.25 -25.90
CA HIS A 144 3.34 13.11 -27.04
C HIS A 144 4.83 13.19 -27.34
N ALA A 145 5.68 13.34 -26.33
CA ALA A 145 7.13 13.37 -26.52
C ALA A 145 7.67 12.05 -27.10
N GLN A 146 7.17 10.90 -26.61
CA GLN A 146 7.54 9.58 -27.11
C GLN A 146 7.10 9.36 -28.57
N VAL A 147 5.87 9.75 -28.92
CA VAL A 147 5.36 9.67 -30.30
C VAL A 147 6.18 10.54 -31.24
N PHE A 148 6.49 11.78 -30.83
CA PHE A 148 7.29 12.70 -31.64
C PHE A 148 8.73 12.20 -31.82
N ALA A 149 9.35 11.68 -30.76
CA ALA A 149 10.67 11.07 -30.83
C ALA A 149 10.69 9.85 -31.76
N GLY A 150 9.68 8.98 -31.67
CA GLY A 150 9.51 7.83 -32.55
C GLY A 150 9.35 8.23 -34.02
N ALA A 151 8.51 9.23 -34.31
CA ALA A 151 8.33 9.76 -35.66
C ALA A 151 9.63 10.34 -36.24
N ARG A 152 10.40 11.09 -35.43
CA ARG A 152 11.71 11.63 -35.84
C ARG A 152 12.71 10.52 -36.11
N PHE A 153 12.74 9.48 -35.27
CA PHE A 153 13.62 8.34 -35.45
C PHE A 153 13.30 7.56 -36.74
N THR A 154 12.03 7.27 -36.99
CA THR A 154 11.58 6.61 -38.23
C THR A 154 11.93 7.46 -39.46
N LEU A 155 11.72 8.77 -39.40
CA LEU A 155 12.10 9.68 -40.48
C LEU A 155 13.62 9.64 -40.73
N ALA A 156 14.43 9.66 -39.68
CA ALA A 156 15.89 9.55 -39.79
C ALA A 156 16.32 8.21 -40.42
N LEU A 157 15.68 7.11 -40.04
CA LEU A 157 15.89 5.78 -40.65
C LEU A 157 15.53 5.77 -42.13
N VAL A 158 14.38 6.35 -42.50
CA VAL A 158 13.95 6.44 -43.90
C VAL A 158 14.94 7.28 -44.70
N LEU A 159 15.39 8.43 -44.18
CA LEU A 159 16.37 9.28 -44.85
C LEU A 159 17.76 8.62 -44.93
N ALA A 160 18.17 7.84 -43.93
CA ALA A 160 19.41 7.08 -43.97
C ALA A 160 19.38 5.97 -45.03
N ARG A 161 18.21 5.33 -45.21
CA ARG A 161 18.02 4.26 -46.21
C ARG A 161 17.74 4.80 -47.61
N TYR A 162 17.13 5.98 -47.72
CA TYR A 162 16.77 6.65 -48.96
C TYR A 162 17.17 8.15 -48.91
N PRO A 163 18.46 8.48 -49.09
CA PRO A 163 18.98 9.84 -48.92
C PRO A 163 18.39 10.87 -49.90
N SER A 164 17.90 10.40 -51.05
CA SER A 164 17.25 11.21 -52.09
C SER A 164 15.79 11.56 -51.80
N ALA A 165 15.19 11.02 -50.74
CA ALA A 165 13.80 11.29 -50.35
C ALA A 165 13.62 12.61 -49.56
N GLY A 166 14.65 13.47 -49.53
CA GLY A 166 14.58 14.77 -48.87
C GLY A 166 13.42 15.61 -49.42
N PHE A 167 12.50 16.00 -48.53
CA PHE A 167 11.40 16.90 -48.86
C PHE A 167 11.96 18.17 -49.50
N LYS A 168 11.72 18.35 -50.80
CA LYS A 168 12.06 19.59 -51.53
C LYS A 168 11.39 20.75 -50.79
N LYS A 169 12.19 21.66 -50.20
CA LYS A 169 11.73 22.98 -49.78
C LYS A 169 11.04 23.61 -51.00
N LYS A 170 9.74 23.87 -50.91
CA LYS A 170 9.03 24.66 -51.92
C LYS A 170 9.79 25.96 -52.13
N GLY A 171 10.23 26.17 -53.36
CA GLY A 171 10.99 27.34 -53.77
C GLY A 171 10.22 28.63 -53.49
N THR A 172 10.97 29.62 -53.04
CA THR A 172 10.62 31.05 -53.06
C THR A 172 10.06 31.46 -54.42
N PRO A 173 8.98 32.25 -54.48
CA PRO A 173 8.52 32.83 -55.73
C PRO A 173 9.54 33.90 -56.17
N GLN A 174 10.11 33.76 -57.36
CA GLN A 174 10.79 34.85 -58.04
C GLN A 174 9.76 35.56 -58.94
N GLY A 175 9.91 36.88 -59.00
CA GLY A 175 8.97 37.87 -59.56
C GLY A 175 8.64 37.70 -61.04
#